data_AF-A0A969ZF26-F1
#
_entry.id   AF-A0A969ZF26-F1
#
_cell.length_a   1.000
_cell.length_b   1.000
_cell.length_c   1.000
_cell.angle_alpha   90.00
_cell.angle_beta   90.00
_cell.angle_gamma   90.00
#
_symmetry.space_group_name_H-M   'P 1'
#
loop_
_entity.id
_entity.type
_entity.pdbx_description
1 polymer ?
#
loop_
_entity_poly.entity_id
_entity_poly.type
_entity_poly.pdbx_seq_one_letter_code
_entity_poly.pdbx_strand_id
1 'polypeptide(L)' 'MGKMDIPYVEKDGILYPLLTFPADMELSAVGKYGLLWLSYMKENHKGRFRTLTRLGCVNRTAHKVNEEAYECWM' A
#
# COMPACT_ATOMS: atom_id res chain seq x y z
N MET A 1 0.21 -11.05 29.64
CA MET A 1 1.05 -10.37 28.65
C MET A 1 1.18 -11.30 27.45
N GLY A 2 0.50 -11.04 26.33
CA GLY A 2 0.51 -11.95 25.18
C GLY A 2 1.91 -12.02 24.57
N LYS A 3 2.47 -13.23 24.44
CA LYS A 3 3.70 -13.45 23.68
C LYS A 3 3.36 -13.31 22.19
N MET A 4 3.89 -12.29 21.54
CA MET A 4 3.81 -12.15 20.08
C MET A 4 4.91 -13.02 19.48
N ASP A 5 4.51 -14.10 18.82
CA ASP A 5 5.44 -15.03 18.16
C ASP A 5 5.77 -14.47 16.76
N ILE A 6 6.75 -13.58 16.71
CA ILE A 6 7.21 -12.96 15.46
C ILE A 6 8.35 -13.81 14.90
N PRO A 7 8.26 -14.33 13.65
CA PRO A 7 9.35 -15.08 13.04
C PRO A 7 10.56 -14.17 12.73
N TYR A 8 11.78 -14.72 12.81
CA TYR A 8 13.03 -14.00 12.53
C TYR A 8 13.90 -14.73 11.51
N VAL A 9 14.73 -13.99 10.79
CA VAL A 9 15.76 -14.47 9.87
C VAL A 9 17.11 -13.94 10.34
N GLU A 10 18.08 -14.84 10.52
CA GLU A 10 19.45 -14.46 10.87
C GLU A 10 20.25 -14.07 9.63
N LYS A 11 20.94 -12.93 9.70
CA LYS A 11 21.88 -12.48 8.67
C LYS A 11 23.05 -11.76 9.33
N ASP A 12 24.27 -12.22 9.06
CA ASP A 12 25.52 -11.67 9.62
C ASP A 12 25.52 -11.63 11.17
N GLY A 13 24.91 -12.62 11.82
CA GLY A 13 24.76 -12.69 13.28
C GLY A 13 23.71 -11.74 13.87
N ILE A 14 22.94 -11.03 13.01
CA ILE A 14 21.85 -10.13 13.42
C ILE A 14 20.50 -10.77 13.05
N LEU A 15 19.57 -10.81 14.01
CA LEU A 15 18.22 -11.32 13.79
C LEU A 15 17.30 -10.21 13.29
N TYR A 16 16.80 -10.36 12.06
CA TYR A 16 15.81 -9.47 11.47
C TYR A 16 14.42 -10.09 11.57
N PRO A 17 13.38 -9.34 11.97
CA PRO A 17 12.02 -9.85 11.93
C PRO A 17 11.62 -10.16 10.48
N LEU A 18 10.94 -11.28 10.27
CA LEU A 18 10.42 -11.66 8.96
C LEU A 18 9.21 -10.77 8.65
N LEU A 19 9.45 -9.68 7.94
CA LEU A 19 8.42 -8.77 7.47
C LEU A 19 7.72 -9.38 6.26
N THR A 20 6.42 -9.67 6.39
CA THR A 20 5.57 -10.02 5.25
C THR A 20 4.77 -8.79 4.83
N PHE A 21 4.78 -8.50 3.54
CA PHE A 21 3.88 -7.49 2.98
C PHE A 21 2.62 -8.21 2.50
N PRO A 22 1.41 -7.79 2.91
CA PRO A 22 0.19 -8.31 2.32
C PRO A 22 0.13 -7.94 0.83
N ALA A 23 -0.37 -8.86 0.00
CA ALA A 23 -0.35 -8.76 -1.46
C ALA A 23 -1.12 -7.54 -2.00
N ASP A 24 -2.08 -7.02 -1.23
CA ASP A 24 -2.86 -5.82 -1.56
C ASP A 24 -2.03 -4.51 -1.51
N MET A 25 -0.79 -4.58 -1.03
CA MET A 25 0.17 -3.47 -1.11
C MET A 25 1.02 -3.49 -2.39
N GLU A 26 0.89 -4.47 -3.29
CA GLU A 26 1.58 -4.38 -4.57
C GLU A 26 0.99 -3.32 -5.50
N LEU A 27 1.86 -2.50 -6.08
CA LEU A 27 1.51 -1.51 -7.11
C LEU A 27 0.93 -2.16 -8.39
N SER A 28 1.31 -3.41 -8.66
CA SER A 28 0.81 -4.21 -9.79
C SER A 28 -0.71 -4.37 -9.77
N ALA A 29 -1.32 -4.37 -8.58
CA ALA A 29 -2.75 -4.59 -8.40
C ALA A 29 -3.62 -3.33 -8.64
N VAL A 30 -3.04 -2.12 -8.66
CA VAL A 30 -3.80 -0.86 -8.58
C VAL A 30 -4.66 -0.53 -9.82
N GLY A 31 -4.24 -0.95 -11.02
CA GLY A 31 -4.96 -0.68 -12.27
C GLY A 31 -4.80 0.75 -12.82
N LYS A 32 -5.30 0.99 -14.05
CA LYS A 32 -5.07 2.22 -14.84
C LYS A 32 -5.54 3.48 -14.12
N TYR A 33 -6.79 3.51 -13.65
CA TYR A 33 -7.37 4.70 -13.04
C TYR A 33 -6.79 4.97 -11.65
N GLY A 34 -6.41 3.92 -10.93
CA GLY A 34 -5.70 4.05 -9.66
C GLY A 34 -4.32 4.68 -9.83
N LEU A 35 -3.55 4.30 -10.87
CA LEU A 35 -2.26 4.92 -11.19
C LEU A 35 -2.40 6.39 -11.60
N LEU A 36 -3.45 6.73 -12.35
CA LEU A 36 -3.76 8.12 -12.71
C LEU A 36 -4.07 8.93 -11.45
N TRP A 37 -4.90 8.38 -10.56
CA TRP A 37 -5.24 9.00 -9.29
C TRP A 37 -4.00 9.20 -8.40
N LEU A 38 -3.09 8.23 -8.33
CA LEU A 38 -1.83 8.37 -7.57
C LEU A 38 -0.98 9.54 -8.08
N SER A 39 -0.85 9.67 -9.40
CA SER A 39 -0.10 10.76 -10.02
C SER A 39 -0.72 12.12 -9.68
N TYR A 40 -2.05 12.23 -9.85
CA TYR A 40 -2.80 13.42 -9.48
C TYR A 40 -2.63 13.79 -8.00
N MET A 41 -2.74 12.81 -7.10
CA MET A 41 -2.61 13.02 -5.65
C MET A 41 -1.22 13.48 -5.24
N LYS A 42 -0.17 12.94 -5.87
CA LYS A 42 1.23 13.32 -5.60
C LYS A 42 1.52 14.76 -6.01
N GLU A 43 0.91 15.23 -7.09
CA GLU A 43 1.11 16.59 -7.60
C GLU A 43 0.25 17.63 -6.87
N ASN A 44 -1.04 17.33 -6.70
CA ASN A 44 -2.06 18.30 -6.30
C ASN A 44 -2.43 18.20 -4.81
N HIS A 45 -2.28 17.03 -4.19
CA HIS A 45 -2.74 16.76 -2.82
C HIS A 45 -1.63 16.15 -1.95
N LYS A 46 -0.43 16.72 -2.02
CA LYS A 46 0.79 16.24 -1.33
C LYS A 46 0.59 15.89 0.14
N GLY A 47 -0.18 16.70 0.87
CA GLY A 47 -0.47 16.45 2.29
C GLY A 47 -1.24 15.14 2.51
N ARG A 48 -2.35 14.96 1.79
CA ARG A 48 -3.16 13.73 1.86
C ARG A 48 -2.39 12.52 1.34
N PHE A 49 -1.64 12.67 0.26
CA PHE A 49 -0.77 11.62 -0.27
C PHE A 49 0.23 11.13 0.79
N ARG A 50 0.97 12.05 1.44
CA ARG A 50 1.91 11.70 2.53
C ARG A 50 1.22 10.98 3.70
N THR A 51 0.04 11.43 4.11
CA THR A 51 -0.71 10.77 5.18
C THR A 51 -1.09 9.34 4.80
N LEU A 52 -1.57 9.11 3.58
CA LEU A 52 -1.92 7.77 3.10
C LEU A 52 -0.69 6.86 2.97
N THR A 53 0.44 7.39 2.48
CA THR A 53 1.70 6.65 2.40
C THR A 53 2.19 6.24 3.79
N ARG A 54 2.16 7.15 4.76
CA ARG A 54 2.58 6.86 6.14
C ARG A 54 1.72 5.78 6.80
N LEU A 55 0.43 5.75 6.49
CA LEU A 55 -0.50 4.74 6.98
C LEU A 55 -0.44 3.42 6.20
N GLY A 56 0.32 3.35 5.10
CA GLY A 56 0.35 2.18 4.21
C GLY A 56 -0.95 1.96 3.42
N CYS A 57 -1.86 2.95 3.40
CA CYS A 57 -3.18 2.81 2.77
C CYS A 57 -3.24 3.29 1.32
N VAL A 58 -2.13 3.80 0.78
CA VAL A 58 -2.12 4.51 -0.51
C VAL A 58 -2.51 3.61 -1.69
N ASN A 59 -1.97 2.38 -1.75
CA ASN A 59 -2.26 1.43 -2.84
C ASN A 59 -3.68 0.90 -2.76
N ARG A 60 -4.15 0.54 -1.56
CA ARG A 60 -5.54 0.13 -1.32
C ARG A 60 -6.55 1.21 -1.73
N THR A 61 -6.26 2.47 -1.40
CA THR A 61 -7.13 3.59 -1.80
C THR A 61 -7.15 3.77 -3.32
N ALA A 62 -5.98 3.65 -3.96
CA ALA A 62 -5.88 3.76 -5.41
C ALA A 62 -6.60 2.60 -6.13
N HIS A 63 -6.53 1.38 -5.60
CA HIS A 63 -7.28 0.23 -6.10
C HIS A 63 -8.79 0.47 -6.04
N LYS A 64 -9.29 0.96 -4.90
CA LYS A 64 -10.71 1.28 -4.75
C LYS A 64 -11.18 2.34 -5.75
N VAL A 65 -10.38 3.40 -5.96
CA VAL A 65 -10.68 4.41 -6.99
C VAL A 65 -10.72 3.78 -8.39
N ASN A 66 -9.84 2.82 -8.65
CA ASN A 66 -9.85 2.11 -9.92
C ASN A 66 -11.13 1.28 -10.12
N GLU A 67 -11.55 0.52 -9.11
CA GLU A 67 -12.79 -0.27 -9.15
C GLU A 67 -14.01 0.63 -9.34
N GLU A 68 -14.15 1.70 -8.54
CA GLU A 68 -15.24 2.67 -8.67
C GLU A 68 -15.28 3.31 -10.06
N ALA A 69 -14.12 3.60 -10.64
CA ALA A 69 -14.02 4.12 -12.00
C ALA A 69 -14.42 3.08 -13.05
N TYR A 70 -14.19 1.78 -12.84
CA TYR A 70 -14.71 0.78 -13.78
C TYR A 70 -16.23 0.58 -13.62
N GLU A 71 -16.74 0.61 -12.39
CA GLU A 71 -18.17 0.47 -12.10
C GLU A 71 -19.01 1.63 -12.64
N CYS A 72 -18.53 2.87 -12.52
CA CYS A 72 -19.25 4.05 -13.02
C CYS A 72 -19.26 4.17 -14.55
N TRP A 73 -18.39 3.43 -15.25
CA TRP A 73 -18.33 3.40 -16.71
C TRP A 73 -19.15 2.26 -17.32
N MET A 74 -19.77 1.41 -16.48
CA MET A 74 -20.67 0.32 -16.85
C MET A 74 -22.12 0.71 -16.55
#